data_AF-A0A0L6WSI4-F1
#
_entry.id   AF-A0A0L6WSI4-F1
#
_cell.length_a   1.000
_cell.length_b   1.000
_cell.length_c   1.000
_cell.angle_alpha   90.00
_cell.angle_beta   90.00
_cell.angle_gamma   90.00
#
_symmetry.space_group_name_H-M   'P 1'
#
loop_
_entity.id
_entity.type
_entity.pdbx_description
1 polymer ?
#
loop_
_entity_poly.entity_id
_entity_poly.type
_entity_poly.pdbx_seq_one_letter_code
_entity_poly.pdbx_strand_id
1 'polypeptide(L)'
;MPAPSYSLQLGKTALIFFPPFYPDTRTEHPSADAQVVQVIIKPRKSTKRCIELFYKFERDITTAIESLLLGHIVARLPERVTIEGEGYALRGHRRPWKYGQTFVKFSWGEKELRASDDKWIFELDPE
;
A
#
# COMPACT_ATOMS: atom_id res chain seq x y z
N MET A 1 14.01 -6.72 -10.68
CA MET A 1 14.47 -5.35 -10.39
C MET A 1 14.76 -5.25 -8.89
N PRO A 2 15.84 -4.58 -8.44
CA PRO A 2 15.95 -4.23 -7.04
C PRO A 2 14.74 -3.37 -6.67
N ALA A 3 14.03 -3.73 -5.59
CA ALA A 3 12.93 -2.92 -5.10
C ALA A 3 13.45 -1.50 -4.79
N PRO A 4 12.74 -0.44 -5.18
CA PRO A 4 13.14 0.91 -4.83
C PRO A 4 13.32 1.02 -3.32
N SER A 5 14.43 1.65 -2.88
CA SER A 5 14.80 1.78 -1.47
C SER A 5 14.00 2.87 -0.78
N TYR A 6 12.68 2.77 -0.77
CA TYR A 6 11.81 3.68 -0.03
C TYR A 6 11.21 2.98 1.17
N SER A 7 10.81 3.78 2.16
CA SER A 7 10.04 3.32 3.30
C SER A 7 8.76 4.13 3.41
N LEU A 8 7.69 3.45 3.83
CA LEU A 8 6.50 4.14 4.29
C LEU A 8 6.82 4.89 5.58
N GLN A 9 6.10 5.96 5.87
CA GLN A 9 6.33 6.75 7.08
C GLN A 9 5.10 6.72 8.00
N LEU A 10 5.34 6.50 9.28
CA LEU A 10 4.30 6.54 10.30
C LEU A 10 3.67 7.94 10.36
N GLY A 11 2.34 7.99 10.36
CA GLY A 11 1.55 9.22 10.43
C GLY A 11 1.47 10.00 9.12
N LYS A 12 2.08 9.52 8.03
CA LYS A 12 1.99 10.17 6.71
C LYS A 12 1.12 9.40 5.74
N THR A 13 0.53 10.15 4.81
CA THR A 13 -0.10 9.59 3.63
C THR A 13 0.98 9.35 2.57
N ALA A 14 0.97 8.17 1.95
CA ALA A 14 1.79 7.85 0.79
C ALA A 14 0.89 7.42 -0.38
N LEU A 15 1.39 7.65 -1.60
CA LEU A 15 0.81 7.14 -2.83
C LEU A 15 1.78 6.11 -3.40
N ILE A 16 1.29 4.89 -3.61
CA ILE A 16 2.09 3.78 -4.12
C ILE A 16 1.69 3.54 -5.56
N PHE A 17 2.67 3.68 -6.43
CA PHE A 17 2.52 3.61 -7.87
C PHE A 17 2.89 2.22 -8.34
N PHE A 18 1.93 1.53 -8.95
CA PHE A 18 2.10 0.21 -9.54
C PHE A 18 2.15 0.38 -11.05
N PRO A 19 3.36 0.33 -11.64
CA PRO A 19 3.51 0.43 -13.09
C PRO A 19 2.79 -0.75 -13.76
N PRO A 20 2.44 -0.61 -15.06
CA PRO A 20 1.82 -1.69 -15.79
C PRO A 20 2.78 -2.89 -15.81
N PHE A 21 2.28 -4.05 -15.41
CA PHE A 21 3.00 -5.29 -15.66
C PHE A 21 2.86 -5.59 -17.16
N TYR A 22 3.92 -5.34 -17.93
CA TYR A 22 4.01 -5.90 -19.27
C TYR A 22 4.42 -7.37 -19.10
N PRO A 23 3.54 -8.35 -19.32
CA PRO A 23 4.02 -9.72 -19.48
C PRO A 23 4.98 -9.72 -20.66
N ASP A 24 6.13 -10.38 -20.51
CA ASP A 24 7.08 -10.60 -21.61
C ASP A 24 6.36 -11.27 -22.78
N THR A 25 5.89 -10.47 -23.75
CA THR A 25 5.51 -10.73 -25.16
C THR A 25 4.88 -12.08 -25.59
N ARG A 26 4.48 -12.98 -24.69
CA ARG A 26 4.10 -14.37 -25.03
C ARG A 26 2.80 -14.85 -24.41
N THR A 27 2.19 -14.07 -23.51
CA THR A 27 0.88 -14.41 -22.94
C THR A 27 -0.02 -13.20 -23.01
N GLU A 28 -1.09 -13.32 -23.80
CA GLU A 28 -2.20 -12.37 -23.96
C GLU A 28 -3.07 -12.26 -22.70
N HIS A 29 -2.44 -12.16 -21.52
CA HIS A 29 -3.17 -11.76 -20.33
C HIS A 29 -3.40 -10.25 -20.38
N PRO A 30 -4.63 -9.78 -20.05
CA PRO A 30 -4.90 -8.35 -20.00
C PRO A 30 -3.88 -7.72 -19.06
N SER A 31 -3.06 -6.81 -19.59
CA SER A 31 -2.10 -6.06 -18.77
C SER A 31 -2.87 -5.44 -17.62
N ALA A 32 -2.53 -5.75 -16.38
CA ALA A 32 -3.11 -5.04 -15.26
C ALA A 32 -2.82 -3.56 -15.47
N ASP A 33 -3.87 -2.75 -15.58
CA ASP A 33 -3.74 -1.31 -15.77
C ASP A 33 -2.85 -0.77 -14.65
N ALA A 34 -1.96 0.15 -15.04
CA ALA A 34 -1.11 0.82 -14.09
C ALA A 34 -1.97 1.57 -13.08
N GLN A 35 -1.73 1.33 -11.80
CA GLN A 35 -2.60 1.81 -10.72
C GLN A 35 -1.83 2.60 -9.67
N VAL A 36 -2.51 3.53 -9.02
CA VAL A 36 -2.00 4.19 -7.82
C VAL A 36 -2.93 3.90 -6.64
N VAL A 37 -2.34 3.58 -5.48
CA VAL A 37 -3.09 3.31 -4.25
C VAL A 37 -2.63 4.27 -3.17
N GLN A 38 -3.59 4.89 -2.46
CA GLN A 38 -3.28 5.66 -1.26
C GLN A 38 -3.15 4.74 -0.05
N VAL A 39 -2.07 4.90 0.71
CA VAL A 39 -1.83 4.19 1.97
C VAL A 39 -1.53 5.16 3.11
N ILE A 40 -2.02 4.83 4.29
CA ILE A 40 -1.77 5.57 5.53
C ILE A 40 -1.39 4.56 6.60
N ILE A 41 -0.28 4.79 7.30
CA ILE A 41 0.07 4.04 8.50
C ILE A 41 -0.07 5.00 9.68
N LYS A 42 -0.80 4.60 10.72
CA LYS A 42 -0.96 5.40 11.94
C LYS A 42 -0.83 4.50 13.17
N PRO A 43 -0.35 5.03 14.31
CA PRO A 43 -0.40 4.27 15.54
C PRO A 43 -1.85 4.10 16.00
N ARG A 44 -2.22 2.91 16.48
CA ARG A 44 -3.56 2.67 17.06
C ARG A 44 -3.77 3.50 18.33
N LYS A 45 -2.73 3.54 19.16
CA LYS A 45 -2.59 4.46 20.29
C LYS A 45 -1.24 5.15 20.16
N SER A 46 -1.23 6.48 20.23
CA SER A 46 0.00 7.26 20.10
C SER A 46 0.90 7.02 21.31
N THR A 47 1.82 6.07 21.19
CA THR A 47 2.78 5.71 22.24
C THR A 47 4.21 5.72 21.68
N LYS A 48 5.20 6.00 22.53
CA LYS A 48 6.62 5.90 22.16
C LYS A 48 6.97 4.51 21.60
N ARG A 49 6.38 3.46 22.19
CA ARG A 49 6.55 2.06 21.76
C ARG A 49 6.12 1.83 20.30
N CYS A 50 5.03 2.45 19.84
CA CYS A 50 4.63 2.35 18.43
C CYS A 50 5.65 2.96 17.48
N ILE A 51 6.24 4.10 17.85
CA ILE A 51 7.26 4.78 17.04
C ILE A 51 8.53 3.92 16.99
N GLU A 52 8.97 3.40 18.13
CA GLU A 52 10.14 2.51 18.24
C GLU A 52 9.95 1.23 17.41
N LEU A 53 8.80 0.56 17.56
CA LEU A 53 8.47 -0.65 16.77
C LEU A 53 8.43 -0.34 15.27
N PHE A 54 7.83 0.79 14.90
CA PHE A 54 7.77 1.19 13.49
C PHE A 54 9.17 1.33 12.89
N TYR A 55 10.07 2.07 13.54
CA TYR A 55 11.43 2.23 13.02
C TYR A 55 12.28 0.96 13.12
N LYS A 56 12.04 0.11 14.13
CA LYS A 56 12.71 -1.20 14.24
C LYS A 56 12.33 -2.11 13.06
N PHE A 57 11.07 -2.11 12.65
CA PHE A 57 10.51 -3.00 11.63
C PHE A 57 10.08 -2.27 10.35
N GLU A 58 10.63 -1.08 10.07
CA GLU A 58 10.16 -0.18 9.01
C GLU A 58 10.14 -0.87 7.63
N ARG A 59 11.21 -1.64 7.36
CA ARG A 59 11.37 -2.39 6.11
C ARG A 59 10.37 -3.53 5.99
N ASP A 60 10.16 -4.27 7.08
CA ASP A 60 9.24 -5.41 7.09
C ASP A 60 7.79 -4.94 6.96
N ILE A 61 7.43 -3.88 7.69
CA ILE A 61 6.12 -3.23 7.59
C ILE A 61 5.88 -2.72 6.17
N THR A 62 6.86 -2.05 5.57
CA THR A 62 6.76 -1.54 4.19
C THR A 62 6.54 -2.70 3.22
N THR A 63 7.38 -3.74 3.29
CA THR A 63 7.30 -4.91 2.40
C THR A 63 5.97 -5.66 2.53
N ALA A 64 5.48 -5.81 3.76
CA ALA A 64 4.21 -6.49 4.03
C ALA A 64 3.02 -5.70 3.46
N ILE A 65 3.01 -4.38 3.63
CA ILE A 65 1.99 -3.50 3.06
C ILE A 65 2.05 -3.54 1.53
N GLU A 66 3.22 -3.40 0.93
CA GLU A 66 3.38 -3.48 -0.54
C GLU A 66 2.86 -4.79 -1.11
N SER A 67 3.20 -5.91 -0.48
CA SER A 67 2.76 -7.25 -0.89
C SER A 67 1.23 -7.35 -0.84
N LEU A 68 0.62 -6.78 0.21
CA LEU A 68 -0.84 -6.73 0.33
C LEU A 68 -1.46 -5.86 -0.75
N LEU A 69 -0.90 -4.67 -1.01
CA LEU A 69 -1.40 -3.76 -2.04
C LEU A 69 -1.28 -4.37 -3.45
N LEU A 70 -0.18 -5.10 -3.73
CA LEU A 70 -0.03 -5.85 -4.98
C LEU A 70 -1.13 -6.92 -5.11
N GLY A 71 -1.37 -7.68 -4.04
CA GLY A 71 -2.48 -8.64 -3.99
C GLY A 71 -3.85 -7.97 -4.22
N HIS A 72 -4.05 -6.77 -3.68
CA HIS A 72 -5.27 -5.99 -3.86
C HIS A 72 -5.53 -5.56 -5.32
N ILE A 73 -4.47 -5.26 -6.07
CA ILE A 73 -4.58 -4.87 -7.48
C ILE A 73 -5.00 -6.05 -8.35
N VAL A 74 -4.51 -7.24 -8.02
CA VAL A 74 -4.81 -8.47 -8.77
C VAL A 74 -6.18 -9.05 -8.36
N ALA A 75 -6.55 -8.92 -7.08
CA ALA A 75 -7.77 -9.53 -6.55
C ALA A 75 -8.42 -8.67 -5.47
N ARG A 76 -9.74 -8.80 -5.34
CA ARG A 76 -10.49 -8.11 -4.27
C ARG A 76 -10.18 -8.75 -2.92
N LEU A 77 -9.33 -8.11 -2.12
CA LEU A 77 -9.06 -8.50 -0.74
C LEU A 77 -10.25 -8.17 0.20
N PRO A 78 -10.32 -8.81 1.39
CA PRO A 78 -11.27 -8.44 2.43
C PRO A 78 -11.16 -6.96 2.85
N GLU A 79 -12.24 -6.39 3.40
CA GLU A 79 -12.23 -5.00 3.90
C GLU A 79 -11.28 -4.82 5.08
N ARG A 80 -11.04 -5.88 5.86
CA ARG A 80 -10.20 -5.87 7.06
C ARG A 80 -9.19 -7.00 6.98
N VAL A 81 -7.96 -6.69 7.35
CA VAL A 81 -6.82 -7.61 7.36
C VAL A 81 -5.99 -7.34 8.61
N THR A 82 -5.35 -8.39 9.13
CA THR A 82 -4.35 -8.28 10.19
C THR A 82 -3.06 -8.89 9.67
N ILE A 83 -1.96 -8.16 9.81
CA ILE A 83 -0.61 -8.66 9.54
C ILE A 83 0.09 -8.71 10.90
N GLU A 84 0.48 -9.91 11.31
CA GLU A 84 1.21 -10.16 12.55
C GLU A 84 2.71 -10.10 12.26
N GLY A 85 3.45 -9.39 13.10
CA GLY A 85 4.91 -9.29 13.05
C GLY A 85 5.52 -9.56 14.42
N GLU A 86 6.83 -9.40 14.54
CA GLU A 86 7.52 -9.68 15.80
C GLU A 86 7.23 -8.60 16.85
N GLY A 87 6.25 -8.86 17.72
CA GLY A 87 5.85 -7.95 18.80
C GLY A 87 4.98 -6.78 18.36
N TYR A 88 4.38 -6.86 17.17
CA TYR A 88 3.42 -5.88 16.67
C TYR A 88 2.36 -6.52 15.77
N ALA A 89 1.20 -5.87 15.67
CA ALA A 89 0.17 -6.18 14.71
C ALA A 89 -0.18 -4.92 13.88
N LEU A 90 -0.29 -5.08 12.56
CA LEU A 90 -0.85 -4.08 11.65
C LEU A 90 -2.29 -4.44 11.31
N ARG A 91 -3.22 -3.61 11.73
CA ARG A 91 -4.65 -3.78 11.41
C ARG A 91 -5.00 -2.91 10.22
N GLY A 92 -5.12 -3.53 9.05
CA GLY A 92 -5.46 -2.86 7.80
C GLY A 92 -6.97 -2.76 7.60
N HIS A 93 -7.43 -1.59 7.19
CA HIS A 93 -8.80 -1.32 6.80
C HIS A 93 -8.85 -0.64 5.45
N ARG A 94 -9.57 -1.24 4.52
CA ARG A 94 -9.82 -0.70 3.19
C ARG A 94 -11.02 0.24 3.21
N ARG A 95 -10.93 1.38 2.55
CA ARG A 95 -11.99 2.39 2.44
C ARG A 95 -12.08 2.92 1.01
N PRO A 96 -13.26 3.28 0.50
CA PRO A 96 -13.39 3.91 -0.81
C PRO A 96 -12.53 5.19 -0.92
N TRP A 97 -11.84 5.38 -2.05
CA TRP A 97 -10.98 6.54 -2.30
C TRP A 97 -11.59 7.53 -3.30
N LYS A 98 -12.75 8.09 -2.93
CA LYS A 98 -13.50 9.02 -3.80
C LYS A 98 -12.66 10.17 -4.37
N TYR A 99 -11.81 10.78 -3.53
CA TYR A 99 -11.00 11.94 -3.97
C TYR A 99 -10.00 11.59 -5.08
N GLY A 100 -9.33 10.44 -4.97
CA GLY A 100 -8.38 9.98 -5.99
C GLY A 100 -9.06 9.65 -7.31
N GLN A 101 -10.32 9.23 -7.28
CA GLN A 101 -11.08 8.92 -8.51
C GLN A 101 -11.58 10.18 -9.23
N THR A 102 -11.93 11.24 -8.52
CA THR A 102 -12.68 12.36 -9.12
C THR A 102 -11.86 13.62 -9.35
N PHE A 103 -10.84 13.88 -8.53
CA PHE A 103 -10.16 15.18 -8.51
C PHE A 103 -8.71 15.15 -8.95
N VAL A 104 -8.10 13.97 -9.07
CA VAL A 104 -6.66 13.84 -9.31
C VAL A 104 -6.41 13.00 -10.54
N LYS A 105 -5.60 13.56 -11.45
CA LYS A 105 -5.02 12.80 -12.55
C LYS A 105 -3.63 12.36 -12.14
N PHE A 106 -3.38 11.06 -12.21
CA PHE A 106 -2.09 10.47 -11.89
C PHE A 106 -1.40 10.04 -13.17
N SER A 107 -0.10 10.28 -13.28
CA SER A 107 0.70 9.83 -14.41
C SER A 107 2.05 9.32 -13.96
N TRP A 108 2.63 8.42 -14.75
CA TRP A 108 4.00 7.95 -14.66
C TRP A 108 4.71 8.26 -15.98
N GLY A 109 5.46 9.37 -16.00
CA GLY A 109 5.92 9.96 -17.26
C GLY A 109 4.72 10.37 -18.12
N GLU A 110 4.66 9.87 -19.34
CA GLU A 110 3.58 10.15 -20.30
C GLU A 110 2.35 9.24 -20.13
N LYS A 111 2.44 8.20 -19.30
CA LYS A 111 1.36 7.22 -19.11
C LYS A 111 0.43 7.65 -17.98
N GLU A 112 -0.86 7.80 -18.29
CA GLU A 112 -1.89 8.00 -17.27
C GLU A 112 -2.09 6.72 -16.44
N LEU A 113 -2.29 6.91 -15.14
CA LEU A 113 -2.50 5.84 -14.17
C LEU A 113 -3.92 5.91 -13.64
N ARG A 114 -4.52 4.74 -13.42
CA ARG A 114 -5.83 4.65 -12.78
C ARG A 114 -5.68 4.77 -11.26
N ALA A 115 -6.45 5.66 -10.64
CA ALA A 115 -6.59 5.64 -9.18
C ALA A 115 -7.33 4.36 -8.75
N SER A 116 -6.79 3.67 -7.74
CA SER A 116 -7.47 2.51 -7.16
C SER A 116 -8.82 2.91 -6.59
N ASP A 117 -9.77 1.97 -6.60
CA ASP A 117 -11.11 2.23 -6.11
C ASP A 117 -11.12 2.49 -4.59
N ASP A 118 -10.13 1.94 -3.91
CA ASP A 118 -9.96 1.99 -2.47
C ASP A 118 -8.61 2.58 -2.05
N LYS A 119 -8.55 2.99 -0.78
CA LYS A 119 -7.34 3.33 -0.04
C LYS A 119 -7.23 2.45 1.19
N TRP A 120 -6.00 2.30 1.69
CA TRP A 120 -5.72 1.50 2.87
C TRP A 120 -5.26 2.35 4.04
N ILE A 121 -5.77 2.01 5.22
CA ILE A 121 -5.37 2.60 6.50
C ILE A 121 -4.91 1.45 7.41
N PHE A 122 -3.66 1.49 7.83
CA PHE A 122 -3.07 0.54 8.74
C PHE A 122 -2.90 1.15 10.12
N GLU A 123 -3.40 0.47 11.14
CA GLU A 123 -3.22 0.82 12.53
C GLU A 123 -2.15 -0.08 13.14
N LEU A 124 -1.03 0.49 13.54
CA LEU A 124 0.06 -0.21 14.23
C LEU A 124 -0.25 -0.33 15.71
N ASP A 125 -0.22 -1.55 16.22
CA ASP A 125 -0.46 -1.89 17.63
C ASP A 125 0.71 -2.72 18.16
N PRO A 126 1.36 -2.34 19.27
CA PRO A 126 2.29 -3.20 19.98
C PRO A 126 1.52 -4.40 20.56
N GLU A 127 2.02 -5.61 20.35
CA GLU A 127 1.49 -6.79 21.06
C GLU A 127 1.98 -6.84 22.51
#